data_AF-A0A9X9Q0H7-F1
#
_entry.id   AF-A0A9X9Q0H7-F1
#
_cell.length_a   1.000
_cell.length_b   1.000
_cell.length_c   1.000
_cell.angle_alpha   90.00
_cell.angle_beta   90.00
_cell.angle_gamma   90.00
#
_symmetry.space_group_name_H-M   'P 1'
#
loop_
_entity.id
_entity.type
_entity.pdbx_description
1 polymer ?
#
loop_
_entity_poly.entity_id
_entity_poly.type
_entity_poly.pdbx_seq_one_letter_code
_entity_poly.pdbx_strand_id
1 'polypeptide(L)' 'MIFLISQHTDTETNATQGQYFVNFQKTTKTIRLIIKPSHLEDCNIFLLSQRGPYKKL' A
#
# COMPACT_ATOMS: atom_id res chain seq x y z
N MET A 1 -3.79 -13.97 -8.85
CA MET A 1 -2.38 -13.56 -8.59
C MET A 1 -2.35 -12.76 -7.29
N ILE A 2 -1.34 -12.94 -6.42
CA ILE A 2 -1.22 -12.17 -5.17
C ILE A 2 -0.12 -11.13 -5.33
N PHE A 3 -0.42 -9.86 -5.01
CA PHE A 3 0.54 -8.76 -5.03
C PHE A 3 0.77 -8.25 -3.60
N LEU A 4 2.03 -8.03 -3.22
CA LEU A 4 2.40 -7.50 -1.92
C LEU A 4 3.17 -6.20 -2.10
N ILE A 5 2.53 -5.08 -1.72
CA ILE A 5 3.14 -3.75 -1.81
C ILE A 5 3.48 -3.29 -0.40
N SER A 6 4.77 -3.11 -0.13
CA SER A 6 5.24 -2.58 1.15
C SER A 6 5.45 -1.07 1.04
N GLN A 7 4.89 -0.33 1.98
CA GLN A 7 5.07 1.11 2.11
C GLN A 7 5.66 1.39 3.49
N HIS A 8 6.87 1.94 3.52
CA HIS A 8 7.47 2.43 4.74
C HIS A 8 6.89 3.80 5.09
N THR A 9 6.66 4.06 6.38
CA THR A 9 6.12 5.33 6.86
C THR A 9 7.12 6.47 6.73
N ASP A 10 8.40 6.15 6.68
CA ASP A 10 9.49 7.13 6.80
C ASP A 10 9.96 7.60 5.44
N THR A 11 9.70 6.84 4.38
CA THR A 11 10.01 7.20 3.00
C THR A 11 9.07 8.30 2.49
N GLU A 12 9.63 9.29 1.80
CA GLU A 12 8.84 10.34 1.11
C GLU A 12 8.26 9.87 -0.23
N THR A 13 8.75 8.74 -0.74
CA THR A 13 8.33 8.16 -2.02
C THR A 13 7.20 7.16 -1.84
N ASN A 14 6.25 7.20 -2.78
CA ASN A 14 5.14 6.26 -2.90
C ASN A 14 5.63 4.89 -3.39
N ALA A 15 5.12 3.81 -2.81
CA ALA A 15 5.38 2.47 -3.28
C ALA A 15 4.54 2.16 -4.53
N THR A 16 5.13 1.45 -5.48
CA THR A 16 4.45 1.04 -6.71
C THR A 16 4.80 -0.39 -7.08
N GLN A 17 3.83 -1.13 -7.59
CA GLN A 17 4.02 -2.45 -8.16
C GLN A 17 3.04 -2.64 -9.32
N GLY A 18 3.55 -2.63 -10.55
CA GLY A 18 2.73 -2.76 -11.76
C GLY A 18 1.67 -1.65 -11.86
N GLN A 19 0.40 -2.05 -11.89
CA GLN A 19 -0.75 -1.14 -11.98
C GLN A 19 -1.18 -0.54 -10.62
N TYR A 20 -0.58 -1.02 -9.53
CA TYR A 20 -0.94 -0.63 -8.17
C TYR A 20 0.05 0.40 -7.62
N PHE A 21 -0.48 1.43 -6.98
CA PHE A 21 0.28 2.53 -6.39
C PHE A 21 -0.24 2.77 -4.99
N VAL A 22 0.65 2.88 -4.02
CA VAL A 22 0.32 3.20 -2.64
C VAL A 22 0.85 4.59 -2.34
N ASN A 23 -0.04 5.50 -1.96
CA ASN A 23 0.31 6.82 -1.50
C ASN A 23 0.15 6.91 0.02
N PHE A 24 1.24 7.24 0.72
CA PHE A 24 1.21 7.45 2.17
C PHE A 24 1.20 8.94 2.50
N GLN A 25 0.09 9.37 3.10
CA GLN A 25 -0.08 10.73 3.58
C GLN A 25 0.34 10.78 5.05
N LYS A 26 1.62 11.12 5.30
CA LYS A 26 2.21 11.19 6.66
C LYS A 26 1.38 12.06 7.61
N THR A 27 0.98 13.25 7.15
CA THR A 27 0.26 14.26 7.95
C THR A 27 -1.05 13.73 8.52
N THR A 28 -1.81 12.99 7.72
CA THR A 28 -3.12 12.45 8.09
C THR A 28 -3.05 10.98 8.50
N LYS A 29 -1.84 10.38 8.50
CA LYS A 29 -1.60 8.95 8.72
C LYS A 29 -2.50 8.06 7.85
N THR A 30 -2.73 8.47 6.61
CA THR A 30 -3.65 7.80 5.68
C THR A 30 -2.87 7.08 4.59
N ILE A 31 -3.35 5.89 4.20
CA ILE A 31 -2.84 5.14 3.06
C ILE A 31 -3.92 5.15 1.97
N ARG A 32 -3.56 5.55 0.75
CA ARG A 32 -4.43 5.47 -0.42
C ARG A 32 -3.86 4.44 -1.39
N LEU A 33 -4.64 3.41 -1.71
CA LEU A 33 -4.36 2.49 -2.80
C LEU A 33 -4.99 3.04 -4.08
N ILE A 34 -4.16 3.34 -5.07
CA ILE A 34 -4.56 3.78 -6.40
C ILE A 34 -4.30 2.63 -7.35
N ILE A 35 -5.36 2.20 -8.04
CA ILE A 35 -5.29 1.14 -9.04
C ILE A 35 -5.51 1.82 -10.38
N LYS A 36 -4.50 1.78 -11.27
CA LYS A 36 -4.70 2.22 -12.66
C LYS A 36 -5.82 1.37 -13.27
N PRO A 37 -6.60 1.91 -14.23
CA PRO A 37 -7.69 1.16 -14.87
C PRO A 37 -7.17 -0.18 -15.38
N SER A 38 -7.44 -1.22 -14.60
CA SER A 38 -7.22 -2.61 -14.94
C SER A 38 -8.54 -3.12 -15.48
N HIS A 39 -8.50 -3.95 -16.49
CA HIS A 39 -9.70 -4.62 -16.98
C HIS A 39 -10.44 -5.24 -15.78
N LEU A 40 -11.73 -4.93 -15.67
CA LEU A 40 -12.64 -5.22 -14.55
C LEU A 40 -12.80 -6.72 -14.22
N GLU A 41 -11.95 -7.57 -14.77
CA GLU A 41 -12.14 -9.01 -14.85
C GLU A 41 -11.88 -9.77 -13.55
N ASP A 42 -11.28 -9.15 -12.53
CA ASP A 42 -11.03 -9.82 -11.26
C ASP A 42 -11.63 -9.06 -10.06
N CYS A 43 -12.72 -9.63 -9.49
CA CYS A 43 -13.13 -9.38 -8.12
C CYS A 43 -11.96 -9.71 -7.17
N ASN A 44 -11.14 -8.72 -6.85
CA ASN A 44 -9.96 -8.90 -6.01
C ASN A 44 -10.27 -8.59 -4.55
N ILE A 45 -9.71 -9.40 -3.64
CA ILE A 45 -9.73 -9.14 -2.19
C ILE A 45 -8.49 -8.31 -1.84
N PHE A 46 -8.70 -7.17 -1.16
CA PHE A 46 -7.63 -6.32 -0.66
C PHE A 46 -7.48 -6.48 0.85
N LEU A 47 -6.28 -6.84 1.30
CA LEU A 47 -5.94 -6.95 2.72
C LEU A 47 -4.91 -5.89 3.08
N LEU A 48 -5.23 -5.06 4.08
CA LEU A 48 -4.31 -4.08 4.65
C LEU A 48 -3.76 -4.61 5.97
N SER A 49 -2.44 -4.57 6.12
CA SER A 49 -1.76 -4.89 7.37
C SER A 49 -0.79 -3.76 7.73
N GLN A 50 -0.75 -3.41 9.02
CA GLN A 50 0.19 -2.43 9.55
C GLN A 50 1.10 -3.13 10.56
N ARG A 51 2.40 -2.85 10.48
CA ARG A 51 3.37 -3.30 11.49
C ARG A 51 3.78 -2.10 12.33
N GLY A 52 3.60 -2.20 13.65
CA GLY A 52 4.08 -1.20 14.60
C GLY A 52 5.60 -1.28 14.80
N PRO A 53 6.20 -0.28 15.46
CA PRO A 53 7.62 -0.32 15.80
C PRO A 53 7.91 -1.53 16.69
N TYR A 54 8.96 -2.28 16.36
CA TYR A 54 9.50 -3.30 17.26
C TYR A 54 10.05 -2.61 18.51
N LYS A 55 9.34 -2.67 19.63
CA LYS A 55 9.93 -2.37 20.94
C LYS A 55 10.78 -3.57 21.36
N LYS A 56 12.10 -3.41 21.31
CA LYS A 56 13.02 -4.32 22.01
C LYS A 56 12.89 -3.98 23.49
N LEU A 57 12.13 -4.79 24.23
CA LEU A 57 12.12 -4.76 25.70
C LEU A 57 13.48 -5.19 26.23
#